data_AF-A0A7D9E3Z4-F1
#
_entry.id   AF-A0A7D9E3Z4-F1
#
_cell.length_a   1.000
_cell.length_b   1.000
_cell.length_c   1.000
_cell.angle_alpha   90.00
_cell.angle_beta   90.00
_cell.angle_gamma   90.00
#
_symmetry.space_group_name_H-M   'P 1'
#
loop_
_entity.id
_entity.type
_entity.pdbx_description
1 polymer ?
#
loop_
_entity_poly.entity_id
_entity_poly.type
_entity_poly.pdbx_seq_one_letter_code
_entity_poly.pdbx_strand_id
1 'polypeptide(L)'
;MQLNEKEEETRIEIKEIYDMFKTVMKKLEKLDNIEADMKEFRKSTDYAHEEIADLKNANKTMKADQAKAAEIIEKLERDNNTLRDKVIDIQARSMRDNLLFFNMPESEGENTTEIIHHLLESKMEVEDARNKVKIDRSHWIGKKKAGNNRPRPIVVKFNYHQDREFVRINAKKLKGTKIGISEQFPEEVESIRKTLYPELKKAKAEGKKSKIIRDKLIIEGRVFNNSTRS
;
A
#
# COMPACT_ATOMS: atom_id res chain seq x y z
N MET A 1 44.15 -16.14 100.49
CA MET A 1 44.56 -16.29 99.08
C MET A 1 43.38 -16.76 98.23
N GLN A 2 42.74 -17.89 98.57
CA GLN A 2 41.56 -18.42 97.84
C GLN A 2 40.31 -17.53 97.82
N LEU A 3 40.08 -16.65 98.82
CA LEU A 3 38.92 -15.73 98.81
C LEU A 3 39.08 -14.60 97.77
N ASN A 4 40.27 -13.99 97.67
CA ASN A 4 40.52 -12.88 96.74
C ASN A 4 40.54 -13.34 95.27
N GLU A 5 41.01 -14.56 95.00
CA GLU A 5 40.96 -15.13 93.65
C GLU A 5 39.52 -15.36 93.20
N LYS A 6 38.65 -15.83 94.11
CA LYS A 6 37.23 -16.05 93.83
C LYS A 6 36.46 -14.74 93.63
N GLU A 7 36.81 -13.67 94.35
CA GLU A 7 36.24 -12.34 94.15
C GLU A 7 36.67 -11.70 92.82
N GLU A 8 37.93 -11.87 92.42
CA GLU A 8 38.44 -11.38 91.13
C GLU A 8 37.79 -12.15 89.95
N GLU A 9 37.66 -13.48 90.08
CA GLU A 9 36.96 -14.33 89.11
C GLU A 9 35.48 -13.93 88.96
N THR A 10 34.78 -13.72 90.08
CA THR A 10 33.39 -13.25 90.09
C THR A 10 33.25 -11.87 89.43
N ARG A 11 34.23 -10.97 89.64
CA ARG A 11 34.23 -9.63 89.04
C ARG A 11 34.48 -9.66 87.53
N ILE A 12 35.31 -10.59 87.05
CA ILE A 12 35.53 -10.84 85.63
C ILE A 12 34.24 -11.36 84.99
N GLU A 13 33.59 -12.36 85.60
CA GLU A 13 32.31 -12.90 85.11
C GLU A 13 31.21 -11.82 85.04
N ILE A 14 31.09 -10.96 86.06
CA ILE A 14 30.13 -9.85 86.06
C ILE A 14 30.39 -8.87 84.91
N LYS A 15 31.67 -8.58 84.61
CA LYS A 15 32.04 -7.69 83.50
C LYS A 15 31.69 -8.30 82.15
N GLU A 16 31.95 -9.59 81.95
CA GLU A 16 31.58 -10.32 80.74
C GLU A 16 30.07 -10.35 80.54
N ILE A 17 29.29 -10.59 81.60
CA ILE A 17 27.83 -10.53 81.58
C ILE A 17 27.35 -9.12 81.21
N TYR A 18 27.96 -8.07 81.75
CA TYR A 18 27.60 -6.69 81.43
C TYR A 18 27.89 -6.34 79.96
N ASP A 19 29.04 -6.73 79.43
CA ASP A 19 29.39 -6.49 78.02
C ASP A 19 28.49 -7.28 77.07
N MET A 20 28.12 -8.52 77.44
CA MET A 20 27.12 -9.31 76.73
C MET A 20 25.75 -8.63 76.77
N PHE A 21 25.29 -8.15 77.93
CA PHE A 21 24.02 -7.43 78.07
C PHE A 21 24.00 -6.14 77.23
N LYS A 22 25.09 -5.36 77.26
CA LYS A 22 25.25 -4.17 76.42
C LYS A 22 25.19 -4.50 74.92
N THR A 23 25.75 -5.63 74.51
CA THR A 23 25.67 -6.11 73.12
C THR A 23 24.25 -6.53 72.75
N VAL A 24 23.53 -7.20 73.64
CA VAL A 24 22.12 -7.59 73.45
C VAL A 24 21.22 -6.37 73.31
N MET A 25 21.38 -5.36 74.18
CA MET A 25 20.62 -4.11 74.09
C MET A 25 20.83 -3.37 72.77
N LYS A 26 22.08 -3.28 72.29
CA LYS A 26 22.38 -2.70 70.97
C LYS A 26 21.76 -3.49 69.80
N LYS A 27 21.63 -4.82 69.94
CA LYS A 27 20.96 -5.66 68.92
C LYS A 27 19.44 -5.50 68.96
N LEU A 28 18.84 -5.32 70.15
CA LEU A 28 17.42 -5.02 70.33
C LEU A 28 17.03 -3.71 69.62
N GLU A 29 17.79 -2.64 69.80
CA GLU A 29 17.54 -1.36 69.09
C GLU A 29 17.57 -1.53 67.55
N LYS A 30 18.48 -2.36 67.03
CA LYS A 30 18.51 -2.68 65.60
C LYS A 30 17.30 -3.48 65.15
N LEU A 31 16.74 -4.31 66.04
CA LEU A 31 15.57 -5.13 65.75
C LEU A 31 14.31 -4.27 65.63
N ASP A 32 14.17 -3.24 66.47
CA ASP A 32 13.09 -2.24 66.37
C ASP A 32 13.14 -1.48 65.04
N ASN A 33 14.34 -1.07 64.60
CA ASN A 33 14.52 -0.41 63.30
C ASN A 33 14.15 -1.34 62.14
N ILE A 34 14.55 -2.62 62.19
CA ILE A 34 14.17 -3.62 61.18
C ILE A 34 12.65 -3.81 61.15
N GLU A 35 11.97 -3.81 62.31
CA GLU A 35 10.51 -3.93 62.37
C GLU A 35 9.81 -2.72 61.71
N ALA A 36 10.34 -1.51 61.92
CA ALA A 36 9.85 -0.30 61.26
C ALA A 36 10.01 -0.39 59.73
N ASP A 37 11.22 -0.75 59.25
CA ASP A 37 11.51 -0.94 57.83
C ASP A 37 10.62 -2.02 57.20
N MET A 38 10.40 -3.14 57.91
CA MET A 38 9.52 -4.23 57.48
C MET A 38 8.07 -3.76 57.32
N LYS A 39 7.59 -2.87 58.19
CA LYS A 39 6.24 -2.30 58.10
C LYS A 39 6.11 -1.36 56.90
N GLU A 40 7.13 -0.55 56.63
CA GLU A 40 7.17 0.30 55.44
C GLU A 40 7.25 -0.51 54.15
N PHE A 41 8.09 -1.55 54.13
CA PHE A 41 8.22 -2.45 52.99
C PHE A 41 6.91 -3.18 52.67
N ARG A 42 6.14 -3.61 53.70
CA ARG A 42 4.81 -4.19 53.50
C ARG A 42 3.86 -3.21 52.82
N LYS A 43 3.80 -1.94 53.27
CA LYS A 43 2.96 -0.92 52.62
C LYS A 43 3.32 -0.70 51.16
N SER A 44 4.62 -0.61 50.87
CA SER A 44 5.13 -0.47 49.49
C SER A 44 4.76 -1.70 48.65
N THR A 45 4.87 -2.89 49.23
CA THR A 45 4.49 -4.15 48.59
C THR A 45 2.99 -4.18 48.28
N ASP A 46 2.13 -3.79 49.21
CA ASP A 46 0.67 -3.76 49.02
C ASP A 46 0.29 -2.77 47.90
N TYR A 47 0.88 -1.56 47.92
CA TYR A 47 0.70 -0.57 46.87
C TYR A 47 1.13 -1.10 45.49
N ALA A 48 2.29 -1.76 45.42
CA ALA A 48 2.76 -2.36 44.17
C ALA A 48 1.83 -3.46 43.66
N HIS A 49 1.20 -4.25 44.55
CA HIS A 49 0.22 -5.26 44.15
C HIS A 49 -1.05 -4.65 43.56
N GLU A 50 -1.53 -3.54 44.14
CA GLU A 50 -2.67 -2.78 43.60
C GLU A 50 -2.34 -2.22 42.21
N GLU A 51 -1.19 -1.56 42.04
CA GLU A 51 -0.78 -0.99 40.76
C GLU A 51 -0.59 -2.09 39.68
N ILE A 52 -0.03 -3.25 40.06
CA ILE A 52 0.09 -4.41 39.17
C ILE A 52 -1.30 -4.93 38.74
N ALA A 53 -2.29 -4.93 39.64
CA ALA A 53 -3.64 -5.36 39.32
C ALA A 53 -4.30 -4.41 38.30
N ASP A 54 -4.15 -3.11 38.49
CA ASP A 54 -4.65 -2.09 37.57
C ASP A 54 -3.98 -2.18 36.19
N LEU A 55 -2.65 -2.34 36.15
CA LEU A 55 -1.91 -2.54 34.91
C LEU A 55 -2.31 -3.82 34.17
N LYS A 56 -2.63 -4.90 34.90
CA LYS A 56 -3.16 -6.14 34.29
C LYS A 56 -4.53 -5.90 33.65
N ASN A 57 -5.40 -5.16 34.32
CA ASN A 57 -6.72 -4.82 33.79
C ASN A 57 -6.62 -3.92 32.55
N ALA A 58 -5.80 -2.86 32.62
CA ALA A 58 -5.54 -1.98 31.49
C ALA A 58 -4.96 -2.73 30.28
N ASN A 59 -3.98 -3.63 30.51
CA ASN A 59 -3.41 -4.48 29.46
C ASN A 59 -4.44 -5.42 28.84
N LYS A 60 -5.37 -5.97 29.63
CA LYS A 60 -6.45 -6.81 29.11
C LYS A 60 -7.37 -6.03 28.17
N THR A 61 -7.75 -4.81 28.58
CA THR A 61 -8.56 -3.91 27.74
C THR A 61 -7.82 -3.52 26.47
N MET A 62 -6.55 -3.12 26.58
CA MET A 62 -5.72 -2.74 25.44
C MET A 62 -5.56 -3.88 24.43
N LYS A 63 -5.39 -5.13 24.90
CA LYS A 63 -5.35 -6.30 24.01
C LYS A 63 -6.68 -6.54 23.29
N ALA A 64 -7.81 -6.33 23.97
CA ALA A 64 -9.12 -6.48 23.36
C ALA A 64 -9.35 -5.39 22.28
N ASP A 65 -8.94 -4.16 22.54
CA ASP A 65 -9.06 -3.06 21.58
C ASP A 65 -8.12 -3.25 20.39
N GLN A 66 -6.90 -3.75 20.62
CA GLN A 66 -5.98 -4.11 19.55
C GLN A 66 -6.55 -5.20 18.64
N ALA A 67 -7.19 -6.23 19.20
CA ALA A 67 -7.83 -7.28 18.42
C ALA A 67 -8.98 -6.73 17.55
N LYS A 68 -9.84 -5.87 18.12
CA LYS A 68 -10.92 -5.20 17.36
C LYS A 68 -10.37 -4.30 16.26
N ALA A 69 -9.32 -3.53 16.55
CA ALA A 69 -8.68 -2.67 15.57
C ALA A 69 -8.11 -3.49 14.40
N ALA A 70 -7.47 -4.62 14.67
CA ALA A 70 -6.97 -5.53 13.63
C ALA A 70 -8.10 -6.06 12.73
N GLU A 71 -9.22 -6.48 13.31
CA GLU A 71 -10.39 -6.95 12.56
C GLU A 71 -10.98 -5.85 11.66
N ILE A 72 -11.08 -4.62 12.18
CA ILE A 72 -11.56 -3.46 11.41
C ILE A 72 -10.61 -3.15 10.25
N ILE A 73 -9.29 -3.19 10.48
CA ILE A 73 -8.29 -2.96 9.43
C ILE A 73 -8.46 -4.00 8.31
N GLU A 74 -8.55 -5.29 8.65
CA GLU A 74 -8.72 -6.35 7.66
C GLU A 74 -10.02 -6.18 6.86
N LYS A 75 -11.10 -5.75 7.52
CA LYS A 75 -12.37 -5.44 6.84
C LYS A 75 -12.21 -4.25 5.89
N LEU A 76 -11.59 -3.16 6.34
CA LEU A 76 -11.37 -1.96 5.52
C LEU A 76 -10.47 -2.24 4.32
N GLU A 77 -9.44 -3.08 4.47
CA GLU A 77 -8.59 -3.49 3.35
C GLU A 77 -9.38 -4.28 2.30
N ARG A 78 -10.24 -5.22 2.72
CA ARG A 78 -11.13 -5.97 1.84
C ARG A 78 -12.12 -5.07 1.11
N ASP A 79 -12.75 -4.15 1.82
CA ASP A 79 -13.71 -3.21 1.25
C ASP A 79 -13.01 -2.25 0.26
N ASN A 80 -11.82 -1.76 0.61
CA ASN A 80 -11.04 -0.88 -0.26
C ASN A 80 -10.62 -1.59 -1.55
N ASN A 81 -10.17 -2.85 -1.47
CA ASN A 81 -9.86 -3.65 -2.67
C ASN A 81 -11.10 -3.86 -3.55
N THR A 82 -12.24 -4.17 -2.93
CA THR A 82 -13.52 -4.32 -3.65
C THR A 82 -13.94 -3.01 -4.33
N LEU A 83 -13.77 -1.87 -3.66
CA LEU A 83 -14.07 -0.56 -4.23
C LEU A 83 -13.13 -0.20 -5.38
N ARG A 84 -11.82 -0.47 -5.25
CA ARG A 84 -10.85 -0.29 -6.33
C ARG A 84 -11.22 -1.10 -7.56
N ASP A 85 -11.57 -2.37 -7.40
CA ASP A 85 -11.99 -3.23 -8.51
C ASP A 85 -13.25 -2.69 -9.20
N LYS A 86 -14.23 -2.22 -8.43
CA LYS A 86 -15.45 -1.59 -8.98
C LYS A 86 -15.14 -0.30 -9.74
N VAL A 87 -14.25 0.55 -9.21
CA VAL A 87 -13.82 1.78 -9.90
C VAL A 87 -13.16 1.46 -11.23
N ILE A 88 -12.24 0.48 -11.25
CA ILE A 88 -11.57 0.04 -12.48
C ILE A 88 -12.58 -0.50 -13.50
N ASP A 89 -13.55 -1.32 -13.07
CA ASP A 89 -14.60 -1.85 -13.95
C ASP A 89 -15.48 -0.74 -14.53
N ILE A 90 -15.92 0.22 -13.72
CA ILE A 90 -16.71 1.37 -14.18
C ILE A 90 -15.91 2.20 -15.19
N GLN A 91 -14.65 2.51 -14.91
CA GLN A 91 -13.78 3.23 -15.84
C GLN A 91 -13.59 2.46 -17.14
N ALA A 92 -13.32 1.15 -17.07
CA ALA A 92 -13.14 0.31 -18.24
C ALA A 92 -14.41 0.25 -19.11
N ARG A 93 -15.60 0.20 -18.51
CA ARG A 93 -16.88 0.29 -19.24
C ARG A 93 -17.05 1.65 -19.89
N SER A 94 -16.75 2.74 -19.18
CA SER A 94 -16.85 4.10 -19.71
C SER A 94 -15.83 4.41 -20.82
N MET A 95 -14.68 3.74 -20.82
CA MET A 95 -13.61 3.92 -21.81
C MET A 95 -13.68 2.92 -22.97
N ARG A 96 -14.62 1.96 -22.93
CA ARG A 96 -14.72 0.89 -23.92
C ARG A 96 -14.89 1.43 -25.33
N ASP A 97 -15.65 2.50 -25.52
CA ASP A 97 -15.91 3.08 -26.84
C ASP A 97 -14.94 4.20 -27.17
N ASN A 98 -13.75 4.22 -26.54
CA ASN A 98 -12.73 5.22 -26.77
C ASN A 98 -11.50 4.65 -27.49
N LEU A 99 -10.93 5.44 -28.39
CA LEU A 99 -9.59 5.20 -28.96
C LEU A 99 -8.67 6.40 -28.69
N LEU A 100 -7.39 6.09 -28.56
CA LEU A 100 -6.29 7.04 -28.44
C LEU A 100 -5.57 7.14 -29.79
N PHE A 101 -5.42 8.35 -30.30
CA PHE A 101 -4.68 8.66 -31.52
C PHE A 101 -3.40 9.40 -31.17
N PHE A 102 -2.26 8.82 -31.55
CA PHE A 102 -0.93 9.31 -31.22
C PHE A 102 -0.24 9.91 -32.44
N ASN A 103 0.65 10.87 -32.18
CA ASN A 103 1.46 11.55 -33.21
C ASN A 103 0.61 12.26 -34.28
N MET A 104 -0.54 12.78 -33.86
CA MET A 104 -1.35 13.69 -34.69
C MET A 104 -0.74 15.10 -34.62
N PRO A 105 -0.60 15.82 -35.75
CA PRO A 105 -0.19 17.22 -35.72
C PRO A 105 -1.14 18.03 -34.85
N GLU A 106 -0.59 18.83 -33.94
CA GLU A 106 -1.35 19.65 -33.00
C GLU A 106 -1.16 21.13 -33.33
N SER A 107 -2.23 21.83 -33.70
CA SER A 107 -2.24 23.28 -33.84
C SER A 107 -3.37 23.94 -33.04
N GLU A 108 -3.27 25.24 -32.84
CA GLU A 108 -4.22 25.97 -31.98
C GLU A 108 -5.55 26.21 -32.70
N GLY A 109 -6.66 26.01 -31.98
CA GLY A 109 -8.01 26.21 -32.52
C GLY A 109 -8.53 25.08 -33.42
N GLU A 110 -7.80 23.97 -33.54
CA GLU A 110 -8.26 22.86 -34.37
C GLU A 110 -9.45 22.10 -33.77
N ASN A 111 -10.36 21.71 -34.66
CA ASN A 111 -11.43 20.78 -34.33
C ASN A 111 -10.91 19.34 -34.42
N THR A 112 -10.71 18.70 -33.27
CA THR A 112 -10.22 17.32 -33.20
C THR A 112 -11.12 16.32 -33.92
N THR A 113 -12.43 16.57 -34.04
CA THR A 113 -13.33 15.68 -34.78
C THR A 113 -13.04 15.74 -36.27
N GLU A 114 -12.80 16.93 -36.82
CA GLU A 114 -12.42 17.08 -38.24
C GLU A 114 -11.05 16.48 -38.54
N ILE A 115 -10.07 16.63 -37.62
CA ILE A 115 -8.76 15.98 -37.74
C ILE A 115 -8.94 14.46 -37.90
N ILE A 116 -9.82 13.87 -37.08
CA ILE A 116 -10.05 12.42 -37.10
C ILE A 116 -10.77 12.01 -38.39
N HIS A 117 -11.82 12.71 -38.82
CA HIS A 117 -12.47 12.40 -40.10
C HIS A 117 -11.52 12.53 -41.29
N HIS A 118 -10.69 13.58 -41.32
CA HIS A 118 -9.68 13.76 -42.35
C HIS A 118 -8.63 12.64 -42.34
N LEU A 119 -8.20 12.18 -41.17
CA LEU A 119 -7.31 11.02 -41.05
C LEU A 119 -7.95 9.76 -41.63
N LEU A 120 -9.22 9.51 -41.30
CA LEU A 120 -9.96 8.34 -41.77
C LEU A 120 -10.09 8.34 -43.30
N GLU A 121 -10.38 9.48 -43.90
CA GLU A 121 -10.47 9.62 -45.36
C GLU A 121 -9.11 9.51 -46.04
N SER A 122 -8.13 10.31 -45.58
CA SER A 122 -6.85 10.47 -46.29
C SER A 122 -5.85 9.32 -46.08
N LYS A 123 -5.88 8.64 -44.93
CA LYS A 123 -4.91 7.58 -44.59
C LYS A 123 -5.52 6.20 -44.42
N MET A 124 -6.83 6.12 -44.19
CA MET A 124 -7.52 4.85 -43.98
C MET A 124 -8.53 4.53 -45.09
N GLU A 125 -8.68 5.42 -46.09
CA GLU A 125 -9.54 5.24 -47.27
C GLU A 125 -10.99 4.96 -46.87
N VAL A 126 -11.47 5.64 -45.81
CA VAL A 126 -12.86 5.57 -45.38
C VAL A 126 -13.61 6.69 -46.10
N GLU A 127 -14.22 6.38 -47.24
CA GLU A 127 -15.06 7.33 -47.97
C GLU A 127 -16.20 7.83 -47.09
N ASP A 128 -16.47 9.14 -47.09
CA ASP A 128 -17.54 9.78 -46.33
C ASP A 128 -17.48 9.45 -44.83
N ALA A 129 -16.30 9.64 -44.23
CA ALA A 129 -16.03 9.23 -42.86
C ALA A 129 -16.96 9.93 -41.85
N ARG A 130 -17.37 11.16 -42.16
CA ARG A 130 -18.28 11.95 -41.30
C ARG A 130 -19.67 11.34 -41.16
N ASN A 131 -20.14 10.66 -42.20
CA ASN A 131 -21.43 9.96 -42.15
C ASN A 131 -21.31 8.54 -41.62
N LYS A 132 -20.21 7.84 -41.92
CA LYS A 132 -20.01 6.44 -41.53
C LYS A 132 -19.50 6.24 -40.10
N VAL A 133 -18.82 7.23 -39.52
CA VAL A 133 -18.23 7.12 -38.18
C VAL A 133 -18.78 8.26 -37.34
N LYS A 134 -19.59 7.94 -36.31
CA LYS A 134 -20.17 8.96 -35.42
C LYS A 134 -19.33 9.10 -34.15
N ILE A 135 -18.80 10.31 -33.97
CA ILE A 135 -17.98 10.70 -32.83
C ILE A 135 -18.83 11.48 -31.84
N ASP A 136 -18.84 11.05 -30.58
CA ASP A 136 -19.55 11.69 -29.46
C ASP A 136 -18.72 12.89 -29.00
N ARG A 137 -17.46 12.61 -28.69
CA ARG A 137 -16.51 13.62 -28.21
C ARG A 137 -15.10 13.30 -28.65
N SER A 138 -14.35 14.31 -29.03
CA SER A 138 -12.91 14.22 -29.24
C SER A 138 -12.21 15.39 -28.55
N HIS A 139 -11.02 15.15 -28.00
CA HIS A 139 -10.18 16.21 -27.41
C HIS A 139 -8.74 15.74 -27.19
N TRP A 140 -7.81 16.69 -27.10
CA TRP A 140 -6.42 16.44 -26.71
C TRP A 140 -6.32 16.07 -25.22
N ILE A 141 -5.49 15.06 -24.90
CA ILE A 141 -5.27 14.59 -23.53
C ILE A 141 -4.07 15.30 -22.90
N GLY A 142 -4.26 15.78 -21.67
CA GLY A 142 -3.20 16.36 -20.85
C GLY A 142 -2.89 17.82 -21.20
N LYS A 143 -1.89 18.40 -20.53
CA LYS A 143 -1.49 19.80 -20.72
C LYS A 143 -0.38 19.91 -21.78
N LYS A 144 -0.44 20.91 -22.65
CA LYS A 144 0.65 21.27 -23.57
C LYS A 144 1.83 21.74 -22.71
N LYS A 145 2.97 21.05 -22.79
CA LYS A 145 4.17 21.41 -22.01
C LYS A 145 5.04 22.33 -22.86
N ALA A 146 5.39 23.50 -22.32
CA ALA A 146 6.34 24.41 -22.97
C ALA A 146 7.67 23.68 -23.23
N GLY A 147 8.19 23.80 -24.45
CA GLY A 147 9.43 23.13 -24.88
C GLY A 147 9.31 21.65 -25.26
N ASN A 148 8.14 21.02 -25.13
CA ASN A 148 7.92 19.66 -25.62
C ASN A 148 7.18 19.69 -26.96
N ASN A 149 7.89 19.35 -28.04
CA ASN A 149 7.33 19.28 -29.39
C ASN A 149 6.61 17.96 -29.69
N ARG A 150 6.49 17.03 -28.72
CA ARG A 150 5.70 15.81 -28.91
C ARG A 150 4.22 16.15 -28.84
N PRO A 151 3.43 15.90 -29.91
CA PRO A 151 2.00 16.16 -29.88
C PRO A 151 1.29 15.35 -28.81
N ARG A 152 0.28 15.95 -28.17
CA ARG A 152 -0.57 15.23 -27.21
C ARG A 152 -1.35 14.12 -27.93
N PRO A 153 -1.75 13.03 -27.26
CA PRO A 153 -2.71 12.10 -27.85
C PRO A 153 -4.10 12.74 -27.93
N ILE A 154 -4.87 12.43 -28.97
CA ILE A 154 -6.31 12.72 -29.02
C ILE A 154 -7.06 11.51 -28.46
N VAL A 155 -7.95 11.72 -27.49
CA VAL A 155 -8.96 10.71 -27.14
C VAL A 155 -10.21 10.99 -27.94
N VAL A 156 -10.77 9.94 -28.54
CA VAL A 156 -12.01 9.99 -29.29
C VAL A 156 -12.96 8.96 -28.69
N LYS A 157 -14.12 9.42 -28.24
CA LYS A 157 -15.25 8.59 -27.86
C LYS A 157 -16.22 8.50 -29.04
N PHE A 158 -16.55 7.28 -29.43
CA PHE A 158 -17.48 7.00 -30.51
C PHE A 158 -18.90 6.82 -29.97
N ASN A 159 -19.91 7.16 -30.76
CA ASN A 159 -21.32 6.91 -30.39
C ASN A 159 -21.64 5.42 -30.39
N TYR A 160 -21.04 4.69 -31.34
CA TYR A 160 -21.31 3.27 -31.56
C TYR A 160 -20.02 2.45 -31.45
N HIS A 161 -20.11 1.34 -30.70
CA HIS A 161 -19.00 0.41 -30.55
C HIS A 161 -18.51 -0.16 -31.90
N GLN A 162 -19.43 -0.34 -32.84
CA GLN A 162 -19.11 -0.84 -34.19
C GLN A 162 -18.21 0.12 -34.97
N ASP A 163 -18.47 1.42 -34.89
CA ASP A 163 -17.64 2.46 -35.53
C ASP A 163 -16.23 2.47 -34.92
N ARG A 164 -16.15 2.38 -33.59
CA ARG A 164 -14.88 2.25 -32.86
C ARG A 164 -14.09 1.03 -33.32
N GLU A 165 -14.72 -0.13 -33.41
CA GLU A 165 -14.07 -1.37 -33.86
C GLU A 165 -13.66 -1.32 -35.33
N PHE A 166 -14.49 -0.72 -36.18
CA PHE A 166 -14.16 -0.49 -37.58
C PHE A 166 -12.88 0.33 -37.72
N VAL A 167 -12.76 1.44 -36.98
CA VAL A 167 -11.53 2.25 -36.96
C VAL A 167 -10.34 1.45 -36.40
N ARG A 168 -10.51 0.74 -35.28
CA ARG A 168 -9.45 -0.05 -34.66
C ARG A 168 -8.89 -1.13 -35.60
N ILE A 169 -9.75 -1.85 -36.30
CA ILE A 169 -9.35 -2.92 -37.24
C ILE A 169 -8.63 -2.33 -38.46
N ASN A 170 -9.09 -1.18 -38.96
CA ASN A 170 -8.47 -0.50 -40.09
C ASN A 170 -7.18 0.24 -39.73
N ALA A 171 -6.82 0.38 -38.45
CA ALA A 171 -5.56 1.01 -38.02
C ALA A 171 -4.32 0.36 -38.64
N LYS A 172 -4.39 -0.90 -39.10
CA LYS A 172 -3.34 -1.57 -39.88
C LYS A 172 -2.94 -0.82 -41.16
N LYS A 173 -3.85 -0.02 -41.74
CA LYS A 173 -3.59 0.82 -42.93
C LYS A 173 -2.64 1.98 -42.63
N LEU A 174 -2.47 2.34 -41.36
CA LEU A 174 -1.52 3.36 -40.93
C LEU A 174 -0.07 2.85 -40.85
N LYS A 175 0.17 1.57 -41.16
CA LYS A 175 1.52 0.99 -41.17
C LYS A 175 2.41 1.75 -42.14
N GLY A 176 3.59 2.18 -41.66
CA GLY A 176 4.52 3.02 -42.42
C GLY A 176 4.36 4.52 -42.15
N THR A 177 3.26 4.94 -41.53
CA THR A 177 3.13 6.28 -40.94
C THR A 177 3.70 6.31 -39.51
N LYS A 178 3.81 7.51 -38.94
CA LYS A 178 4.14 7.69 -37.51
C LYS A 178 2.89 7.65 -36.61
N ILE A 179 1.69 7.58 -37.18
CA ILE A 179 0.43 7.69 -36.45
C ILE A 179 0.12 6.34 -35.79
N GLY A 180 -0.22 6.39 -34.50
CA GLY A 180 -0.62 5.21 -33.73
C GLY A 180 -2.07 5.31 -33.29
N ILE A 181 -2.78 4.17 -33.27
CA ILE A 181 -4.11 4.06 -32.69
C ILE A 181 -4.07 2.95 -31.64
N SER A 182 -4.54 3.23 -30.43
CA SER A 182 -4.74 2.21 -29.39
C SER A 182 -6.10 2.35 -28.73
N GLU A 183 -6.52 1.29 -28.05
CA GLU A 183 -7.63 1.36 -27.12
C GLU A 183 -7.24 2.18 -25.89
N GLN A 184 -8.22 2.82 -25.25
CA GLN A 184 -8.03 3.47 -23.95
C GLN A 184 -8.32 2.48 -22.82
N PHE A 185 -7.44 2.46 -21.82
CA PHE A 185 -7.61 1.66 -20.60
C PHE A 185 -7.48 2.55 -19.36
N PRO A 186 -8.07 2.15 -18.22
CA PRO A 186 -7.78 2.73 -16.91
C PRO A 186 -6.28 2.70 -16.62
N GLU A 187 -5.77 3.66 -15.84
CA GLU A 187 -4.33 3.83 -15.62
C GLU A 187 -3.69 2.60 -14.96
N GLU A 188 -4.39 1.94 -14.04
CA GLU A 188 -3.95 0.72 -13.37
C GLU A 188 -3.73 -0.41 -14.38
N VAL A 189 -4.67 -0.57 -15.32
CA VAL A 189 -4.58 -1.58 -16.38
C VAL A 189 -3.48 -1.20 -17.38
N GLU A 190 -3.42 0.07 -17.79
CA GLU A 190 -2.38 0.54 -18.72
C GLU A 190 -0.97 0.42 -18.11
N SER A 191 -0.82 0.64 -16.80
CA SER A 191 0.45 0.46 -16.09
C SER A 191 0.93 -0.98 -16.14
N ILE A 192 0.04 -1.95 -15.92
CA ILE A 192 0.36 -3.38 -16.09
C ILE A 192 0.69 -3.68 -17.55
N ARG A 193 -0.08 -3.16 -18.51
CA ARG A 193 0.18 -3.40 -19.94
C ARG A 193 1.53 -2.85 -20.39
N LYS A 194 1.95 -1.70 -19.85
CA LYS A 194 3.28 -1.11 -20.09
C LYS A 194 4.40 -2.06 -19.69
N THR A 195 4.28 -2.78 -18.58
CA THR A 195 5.29 -3.77 -18.17
C THR A 195 5.31 -5.00 -19.07
N LEU A 196 4.20 -5.31 -19.76
CA LEU A 196 4.06 -6.46 -20.64
C LEU A 196 4.49 -6.19 -22.11
N TYR A 197 4.53 -4.93 -22.55
CA TYR A 197 4.90 -4.59 -23.92
C TYR A 197 6.30 -5.06 -24.36
N PRO A 198 7.36 -4.98 -23.53
CA PRO A 198 8.69 -5.51 -23.88
C PRO A 198 8.66 -7.00 -24.21
N GLU A 199 8.01 -7.80 -23.36
CA GLU A 199 7.87 -9.25 -23.54
C GLU A 199 6.98 -9.59 -24.73
N LEU A 200 5.90 -8.84 -24.96
CA LEU A 200 5.08 -8.98 -26.15
C LEU A 200 5.91 -8.73 -27.43
N LYS A 201 6.75 -7.70 -27.43
CA LYS A 201 7.61 -7.36 -28.58
C LYS A 201 8.63 -8.46 -28.83
N LYS A 202 9.26 -8.98 -27.77
CA LYS A 202 10.20 -10.10 -27.84
C LYS A 202 9.54 -11.36 -28.42
N ALA A 203 8.40 -11.77 -27.88
CA ALA A 203 7.65 -12.93 -28.35
C ALA A 203 7.26 -12.79 -29.85
N LYS A 204 6.83 -11.61 -30.28
CA LYS A 204 6.54 -11.35 -31.70
C LYS A 204 7.77 -11.42 -32.59
N ALA A 205 8.92 -10.92 -32.12
CA ALA A 205 10.18 -11.00 -32.86
C ALA A 205 10.66 -12.46 -33.03
N GLU A 206 10.36 -13.31 -32.05
CA GLU A 206 10.60 -14.76 -32.10
C GLU A 206 9.55 -15.53 -32.92
N GLY A 207 8.60 -14.85 -33.57
CA GLY A 207 7.55 -15.49 -34.38
C GLY A 207 6.42 -16.15 -33.58
N LYS A 208 6.40 -15.99 -32.24
CA LYS A 208 5.39 -16.60 -31.37
C LYS A 208 4.05 -15.88 -31.44
N LYS A 209 2.97 -16.64 -31.49
CA LYS A 209 1.60 -16.10 -31.38
C LYS A 209 1.40 -15.51 -29.98
N SER A 210 1.26 -14.19 -29.90
CA SER A 210 1.16 -13.49 -28.62
C SER A 210 0.15 -12.34 -28.64
N LYS A 211 -0.58 -12.16 -27.54
CA LYS A 211 -1.58 -11.10 -27.35
C LYS A 211 -1.72 -10.73 -25.88
N ILE A 212 -2.04 -9.47 -25.60
CA ILE A 212 -2.42 -9.04 -24.25
C ILE A 212 -3.95 -8.98 -24.18
N ILE A 213 -4.54 -9.70 -23.23
CA ILE A 213 -5.97 -9.62 -22.91
C ILE A 213 -6.09 -9.02 -21.51
N ARG A 214 -6.76 -7.86 -21.41
CA ARG A 214 -6.85 -7.08 -20.17
C ARG A 214 -5.45 -6.78 -19.60
N ASP A 215 -5.13 -7.38 -18.47
CA ASP A 215 -3.92 -7.27 -17.66
C ASP A 215 -2.95 -8.46 -17.85
N LYS A 216 -3.24 -9.39 -18.76
CA LYS A 216 -2.47 -10.64 -18.94
C LYS A 216 -1.88 -10.74 -20.34
N LEU A 217 -0.59 -11.08 -20.43
CA LEU A 217 0.06 -11.45 -21.67
C LEU A 217 -0.12 -12.96 -21.91
N ILE A 218 -0.53 -13.34 -23.11
CA ILE A 218 -0.67 -14.73 -23.55
C ILE A 218 0.35 -14.97 -24.65
N ILE A 219 1.20 -15.99 -24.50
CA ILE A 219 2.21 -16.42 -25.47
C ILE A 219 1.95 -17.90 -25.76
N GLU A 220 1.72 -18.23 -27.04
CA GLU A 220 1.43 -19.61 -27.50
C GLU A 220 0.31 -20.31 -26.73
N GLY A 221 -0.73 -19.53 -26.38
CA GLY A 221 -1.90 -20.04 -25.65
C GLY A 221 -1.72 -20.13 -24.14
N ARG A 222 -0.53 -19.84 -23.58
CA ARG A 222 -0.25 -19.86 -22.15
C ARG A 222 -0.13 -18.45 -21.57
N VAL A 223 -0.62 -18.27 -20.35
CA VAL A 223 -0.48 -17.00 -19.62
C VAL A 223 1.00 -16.82 -19.25
N PHE A 224 1.56 -15.68 -19.65
CA PHE A 224 2.87 -15.24 -19.21
C PHE A 224 2.74 -14.69 -17.79
N ASN A 225 3.40 -15.37 -16.84
CA ASN A 225 3.47 -14.93 -15.46
C ASN A 225 4.62 -13.95 -15.34
N ASN A 226 4.30 -12.66 -15.22
CA ASN A 226 5.30 -11.67 -14.85
C ASN A 226 5.59 -11.84 -13.36
N SER A 227 6.76 -12.34 -12.99
CA SER A 227 7.17 -12.61 -11.60
C SER A 227 7.30 -11.36 -10.71
N THR A 228 6.79 -10.21 -11.14
CA THR A 228 6.89 -8.89 -10.48
C THR A 228 5.64 -8.49 -9.70
N ARG A 229 4.80 -9.43 -9.28
CA ARG A 229 3.81 -9.18 -8.21
C ARG A 229 4.44 -9.58 -6.88
N SER A 230 5.17 -8.64 -6.29
CA SER A 230 5.53 -8.62 -4.86
C SER A 230 4.84 -7.43 -4.21
#